data_AF-A0A259IVE2-F1
#
_entry.id   AF-A0A259IVE2-F1
#
_cell.length_a   1.000
_cell.length_b   1.000
_cell.length_c   1.000
_cell.angle_alpha   90.00
_cell.angle_beta   90.00
_cell.angle_gamma   90.00
#
_symmetry.space_group_name_H-M   'P 1'
#
loop_
_entity.id
_entity.type
_entity.pdbx_description
1 polymer ?
#
loop_
_entity_poly.entity_id
_entity_poly.type
_entity_poly.pdbx_seq_one_letter_code
_entity_poly.pdbx_strand_id
1 'polypeptide(L)'
;MLDVIERQKDIGYSSRTRSITDFFRRVQQLRSLYADALGRIPEQLRTEEDCRMLEEYERSGAVNICHLIYQEKAYERDFKDYEFSGTSMRDHWQSGYEDTLKTLRRREFLKKPDKSTAIVVHDIHRIED
;
A
#
# COMPACT_ATOMS: atom_id res chain seq x y z
N MET A 1 -18.77 22.86 -12.41
CA MET A 1 -18.36 23.30 -11.05
C MET A 1 -18.34 22.11 -10.10
N LEU A 2 -19.33 21.22 -10.15
CA LEU A 2 -19.36 19.94 -9.42
C LEU A 2 -18.17 19.02 -9.79
N ASP A 3 -17.89 18.84 -11.08
CA ASP A 3 -16.78 17.98 -11.55
C ASP A 3 -15.40 18.42 -11.04
N VAL A 4 -15.21 19.73 -10.81
CA VAL A 4 -13.93 20.27 -10.31
C VAL A 4 -13.77 19.93 -8.83
N ILE A 5 -14.86 20.01 -8.06
CA ILE A 5 -14.88 19.66 -6.63
C ILE A 5 -14.71 18.14 -6.47
N GLU A 6 -15.42 17.34 -7.27
CA GLU A 6 -15.28 15.88 -7.28
C GLU A 6 -13.84 15.47 -7.62
N ARG A 7 -13.28 16.02 -8.71
CA ARG A 7 -11.88 15.76 -9.07
C ARG A 7 -10.88 16.23 -8.00
N GLN A 8 -11.16 17.33 -7.31
CA GLN A 8 -10.34 17.78 -6.18
C GLN A 8 -10.42 16.81 -5.00
N LYS A 9 -11.60 16.24 -4.70
CA LYS A 9 -11.76 15.18 -3.70
C LYS A 9 -10.98 13.93 -4.12
N ASP A 10 -11.15 13.46 -5.35
CA ASP A 10 -10.46 12.26 -5.87
C ASP A 10 -8.95 12.42 -5.76
N ILE A 11 -8.43 13.57 -6.20
CA ILE A 11 -7.01 13.90 -6.08
C ILE A 11 -6.62 13.96 -4.60
N GLY A 12 -7.37 14.65 -3.75
CA GLY A 12 -7.05 14.82 -2.33
C GLY A 12 -7.01 13.49 -1.55
N TYR A 13 -8.04 12.65 -1.70
CA TYR A 13 -8.17 11.39 -0.97
C TYR A 13 -7.25 10.30 -1.55
N SER A 14 -7.18 10.15 -2.87
CA SER A 14 -6.26 9.19 -3.51
C SER A 14 -4.79 9.59 -3.27
N SER A 15 -4.48 10.88 -3.33
CA SER A 15 -3.15 11.40 -2.98
C SER A 15 -2.81 11.15 -1.51
N ARG A 16 -3.78 11.21 -0.59
CA ARG A 16 -3.52 10.94 0.84
C ARG A 16 -3.12 9.48 1.08
N THR A 17 -3.85 8.52 0.52
CA THR A 17 -3.50 7.10 0.64
C THR A 17 -2.10 6.85 0.07
N ARG A 18 -1.82 7.39 -1.12
CA ARG A 18 -0.51 7.25 -1.76
C ARG A 18 0.61 7.91 -0.95
N SER A 19 0.38 9.13 -0.46
CA SER A 19 1.35 9.88 0.35
C SER A 19 1.69 9.13 1.65
N ILE A 20 0.69 8.51 2.29
CA ILE A 20 0.91 7.69 3.48
C ILE A 20 1.71 6.44 3.14
N THR A 21 1.37 5.73 2.05
CA THR A 21 2.14 4.57 1.58
C THR A 21 3.59 4.94 1.23
N ASP A 22 3.80 6.08 0.57
CA ASP A 22 5.13 6.56 0.17
C ASP A 22 5.96 6.97 1.39
N PHE A 23 5.34 7.64 2.37
CA PHE A 23 5.98 7.96 3.65
C PHE A 23 6.39 6.69 4.39
N PHE A 24 5.48 5.71 4.49
CA PHE A 24 5.78 4.43 5.12
C PHE A 24 6.90 3.68 4.40
N ARG A 25 6.90 3.67 3.05
CA ARG A 25 8.01 3.14 2.22
C ARG A 25 9.34 3.75 2.62
N ARG A 26 9.39 5.08 2.72
CA ARG A 26 10.62 5.81 3.08
C ARG A 26 11.09 5.48 4.49
N VAL A 27 10.18 5.41 5.46
CA VAL A 27 10.53 5.07 6.85
C VAL A 27 11.10 3.64 6.92
N GLN A 28 10.46 2.66 6.28
CA GLN A 28 10.95 1.29 6.33
C GLN A 28 12.28 1.11 5.60
N GLN A 29 12.51 1.82 4.50
CA GLN A 29 13.82 1.85 3.82
C GLN A 29 14.91 2.37 4.75
N LEU A 30 14.65 3.44 5.50
CA LEU A 30 15.61 3.95 6.48
C LEU A 30 15.87 2.95 7.61
N ARG A 31 14.83 2.27 8.11
CA ARG A 31 14.99 1.20 9.11
C ARG A 31 15.84 0.04 8.58
N SER A 32 15.65 -0.35 7.32
CA SER A 32 16.47 -1.37 6.66
C SER A 32 17.93 -0.96 6.58
N LEU A 33 18.21 0.26 6.10
CA LEU A 33 19.57 0.77 5.99
C LEU A 33 20.25 0.89 7.37
N TYR A 34 19.49 1.27 8.39
CA TYR A 34 20.00 1.36 9.76
C TYR A 34 20.33 -0.03 10.33
N ALA A 35 19.44 -1.01 10.15
CA ALA A 35 19.70 -2.39 10.54
C ALA A 35 20.92 -2.98 9.81
N ASP A 36 21.03 -2.75 8.50
CA ASP A 36 22.20 -3.16 7.70
C ASP A 36 23.50 -2.53 8.21
N ALA A 37 23.46 -1.25 8.61
CA ALA A 37 24.61 -0.57 9.18
C ALA A 37 25.04 -1.17 10.53
N LEU A 38 24.08 -1.44 11.42
CA LEU A 38 24.33 -2.14 12.69
C LEU A 38 24.87 -3.56 12.47
N GLY A 39 24.37 -4.25 11.45
CA GLY A 39 24.83 -5.58 11.05
C GLY A 39 26.32 -5.65 10.67
N ARG A 40 26.91 -4.53 10.23
CA ARG A 40 28.35 -4.44 9.89
C ARG A 40 29.25 -4.28 11.12
N ILE A 41 28.69 -3.89 12.26
CA ILE A 41 29.44 -3.80 13.52
C ILE A 41 29.65 -5.24 14.04
N PRO A 42 30.88 -5.64 14.40
CA PRO A 42 31.12 -6.94 15.03
C PRO A 42 30.25 -7.13 16.27
N GLU A 43 29.69 -8.33 16.44
CA GLU A 43 28.72 -8.61 17.50
C GLU A 43 29.25 -8.26 18.91
N GLN A 44 30.55 -8.44 19.15
CA GLN A 44 31.19 -8.14 20.43
C GLN A 44 31.28 -6.64 20.75
N LEU A 45 31.08 -5.78 19.74
CA LEU A 45 31.14 -4.32 19.86
C LEU A 45 29.76 -3.66 19.81
N ARG A 46 28.69 -4.45 19.65
CA ARG A 46 27.32 -3.93 19.64
C ARG A 46 26.86 -3.61 21.05
N THR A 47 26.18 -2.48 21.19
CA THR A 47 25.48 -2.14 22.43
C THR A 47 24.23 -2.99 22.60
N GLU A 48 23.64 -3.00 23.80
CA GLU A 48 22.37 -3.67 24.04
C GLU A 48 21.25 -3.03 23.19
N GLU A 49 21.32 -1.71 23.01
CA GLU A 49 20.42 -0.93 22.16
C GLU A 49 20.51 -1.35 20.69
N ASP A 50 21.72 -1.54 20.15
CA ASP A 50 21.92 -2.00 18.78
C ASP A 50 21.27 -3.37 18.54
N CYS A 51 21.48 -4.30 19.49
CA CYS A 51 20.88 -5.63 19.45
C CYS A 51 19.35 -5.57 19.50
N ARG A 52 18.80 -4.73 20.38
CA ARG A 52 17.34 -4.52 20.49
C ARG A 52 16.74 -3.94 19.21
N MET A 53 17.41 -2.96 18.60
CA MET A 53 16.97 -2.37 17.34
C MET A 53 17.00 -3.37 16.18
N LEU A 54 18.03 -4.21 16.10
CA LEU A 54 18.11 -5.30 15.13
C LEU A 54 16.98 -6.31 15.32
N GLU A 55 16.68 -6.71 16.56
CA GLU A 55 15.55 -7.61 16.85
C GLU A 55 14.21 -6.99 16.46
N GLU A 56 13.98 -5.71 16.74
CA GLU A 56 12.75 -5.02 16.38
C GLU A 56 12.58 -4.93 14.85
N TYR A 57 13.68 -4.65 14.14
CA TYR A 57 13.67 -4.67 12.69
C TYR A 57 13.38 -6.07 12.13
N GLU A 58 14.01 -7.11 12.68
CA GLU A 58 13.76 -8.50 12.29
C GLU A 58 12.31 -8.95 12.51
N ARG A 59 11.68 -8.51 13.60
CA ARG A 59 10.25 -8.78 13.89
C ARG A 59 9.32 -8.08 12.90
N SER A 60 9.64 -6.85 12.48
CA SER A 60 8.81 -6.09 11.54
C SER A 60 9.03 -6.53 10.09
N GLY A 61 10.27 -6.78 9.68
CA GLY A 61 10.66 -7.36 8.40
C GLY A 61 10.22 -6.56 7.16
N ALA A 62 10.35 -7.19 5.99
CA ALA A 62 9.84 -6.61 4.75
C ALA A 62 8.31 -6.65 4.69
N VAL A 63 7.70 -5.55 4.24
CA VAL A 63 6.24 -5.38 4.19
C VAL A 63 5.74 -5.46 2.76
N ASN A 64 4.65 -6.20 2.57
CA ASN A 64 3.94 -6.27 1.29
C ASN A 64 2.59 -5.54 1.42
N ILE A 65 2.35 -4.56 0.55
CA ILE A 65 1.12 -3.76 0.53
C ILE A 65 0.38 -4.03 -0.78
N CYS A 66 -0.80 -4.63 -0.70
CA CYS A 66 -1.70 -4.78 -1.83
C CYS A 66 -2.82 -3.74 -1.74
N HIS A 67 -2.86 -2.80 -2.68
CA HIS A 67 -3.91 -1.81 -2.79
C HIS A 67 -5.15 -2.40 -3.47
N LEU A 68 -6.30 -2.31 -2.79
CA LEU A 68 -7.62 -2.59 -3.34
C LEU A 68 -8.38 -1.25 -3.47
N ILE A 69 -7.94 -0.43 -4.42
CA ILE A 69 -8.53 0.91 -4.63
C ILE A 69 -9.74 0.76 -5.55
N TYR A 70 -10.90 1.22 -5.10
CA TYR A 70 -12.09 1.27 -5.93
C TYR A 70 -11.87 2.19 -7.14
N GLN A 71 -12.12 1.68 -8.34
CA GLN A 71 -12.09 2.46 -9.58
C GLN A 71 -13.51 2.83 -9.95
N GLU A 72 -13.82 4.10 -9.78
CA GLU A 72 -15.13 4.65 -10.12
C GLU A 72 -15.41 4.52 -11.62
N LYS A 73 -16.62 4.05 -11.94
CA LYS A 73 -17.04 3.94 -13.34
C LYS A 73 -17.43 5.31 -13.87
N ALA A 74 -17.20 5.54 -15.17
CA ALA A 74 -17.37 6.86 -15.79
C ALA A 74 -18.78 7.45 -15.62
N TYR A 75 -19.82 6.59 -15.51
CA TYR A 75 -21.21 7.00 -15.32
C TYR A 75 -21.58 7.35 -13.88
N GLU A 76 -20.72 7.04 -12.90
CA GLU A 76 -20.99 7.30 -11.48
C GLU A 76 -20.61 8.74 -11.09
N ARG A 77 -19.79 9.44 -11.89
CA ARG A 77 -19.19 10.74 -11.53
C ARG A 77 -20.20 11.79 -11.08
N ASP A 78 -21.26 12.00 -11.85
CA ASP A 78 -22.19 13.10 -11.58
C ASP A 78 -23.13 12.87 -10.38
N PHE A 79 -23.23 11.62 -9.88
CA PHE A 79 -24.23 11.22 -8.89
C PHE A 79 -23.66 10.52 -7.64
N LYS A 80 -22.35 10.25 -7.57
CA LYS A 80 -21.70 9.49 -6.48
C LYS A 80 -22.01 9.94 -5.05
N ASP A 81 -22.18 11.25 -4.85
CA ASP A 81 -22.40 11.83 -3.52
C ASP A 81 -23.83 11.56 -3.00
N TYR A 82 -24.77 11.09 -3.83
CA TYR A 82 -26.18 10.85 -3.45
C TYR A 82 -26.84 9.62 -4.08
N GLU A 83 -26.18 8.92 -5.01
CA GLU A 83 -26.66 7.69 -5.62
C GLU A 83 -26.31 6.47 -4.76
N PHE A 84 -27.20 6.16 -3.81
CA PHE A 84 -27.09 5.03 -2.90
C PHE A 84 -28.15 3.96 -3.16
N SER A 85 -28.63 3.82 -4.41
CA SER A 85 -29.60 2.77 -4.71
C SER A 85 -29.00 1.38 -4.46
N GLY A 86 -29.87 0.42 -4.13
CA GLY A 86 -29.43 -0.95 -3.91
C GLY A 86 -28.75 -1.58 -5.13
N THR A 87 -29.05 -1.09 -6.34
CA THR A 87 -28.37 -1.53 -7.56
C THR A 87 -26.92 -1.02 -7.60
N SER A 88 -26.71 0.28 -7.39
CA SER A 88 -25.37 0.89 -7.34
C SER A 88 -24.50 0.25 -6.26
N MET A 89 -25.06 0.00 -5.07
CA MET A 89 -24.33 -0.70 -4.00
C MET A 89 -23.89 -2.12 -4.39
N ARG A 90 -24.77 -2.90 -5.05
CA ARG A 90 -24.41 -4.26 -5.51
C ARG A 90 -23.32 -4.21 -6.58
N ASP A 91 -23.37 -3.24 -7.47
CA ASP A 91 -22.34 -3.05 -8.49
C ASP A 91 -20.98 -2.71 -7.87
N HIS A 92 -20.94 -1.84 -6.86
CA HIS A 92 -19.70 -1.52 -6.13
C HIS A 92 -19.14 -2.76 -5.42
N TRP A 93 -19.98 -3.54 -4.74
CA TRP A 93 -19.56 -4.77 -4.07
C TRP A 93 -19.03 -5.80 -5.05
N GLN A 94 -19.72 -5.99 -6.17
CA GLN A 94 -19.28 -6.92 -7.20
C GLN A 94 -17.92 -6.50 -7.78
N SER A 95 -17.73 -5.20 -8.04
CA SER A 95 -16.44 -4.67 -8.52
C SER A 95 -15.32 -4.93 -7.51
N GLY A 96 -15.54 -4.62 -6.23
CA GLY A 96 -14.54 -4.88 -5.18
C GLY A 96 -14.23 -6.36 -5.00
N TYR A 97 -15.24 -7.23 -5.13
CA TYR A 97 -15.08 -8.68 -5.08
C TYR A 97 -14.21 -9.19 -6.25
N GLU A 98 -14.51 -8.75 -7.47
CA GLU A 98 -13.76 -9.14 -8.66
C GLU A 98 -12.31 -8.69 -8.60
N ASP A 99 -12.05 -7.45 -8.16
CA ASP A 99 -10.70 -6.92 -8.05
C ASP A 99 -9.90 -7.61 -6.94
N THR A 100 -10.56 -7.98 -5.84
CA THR A 100 -9.96 -8.83 -4.81
C THR A 100 -9.57 -10.19 -5.38
N LEU A 101 -10.46 -10.84 -6.14
CA LEU A 101 -10.15 -12.12 -6.77
C LEU A 101 -8.99 -12.01 -7.76
N LYS A 102 -8.96 -10.97 -8.61
CA LYS A 102 -7.85 -10.73 -9.55
C LYS A 102 -6.53 -10.54 -8.81
N THR A 103 -6.53 -9.76 -7.73
CA THR A 103 -5.36 -9.53 -6.87
C THR A 103 -4.87 -10.84 -6.25
N LEU A 104 -5.77 -11.66 -5.68
CA LEU A 104 -5.39 -12.93 -5.05
C LEU A 104 -4.91 -13.99 -6.03
N ARG A 105 -5.34 -13.93 -7.31
CA ARG A 105 -4.86 -14.83 -8.38
C ARG A 105 -3.41 -14.54 -8.75
N ARG A 106 -2.93 -13.31 -8.57
CA ARG A 106 -1.54 -12.91 -8.74
C ARG A 106 -0.70 -13.37 -7.54
N ARG A 107 -0.27 -14.63 -7.59
CA ARG A 107 0.52 -15.24 -6.51
C ARG A 107 1.80 -14.46 -6.23
N GLU A 108 2.37 -13.79 -7.23
CA GLU A 108 3.50 -12.88 -7.10
C GLU A 108 3.23 -11.72 -6.14
N PHE A 109 2.01 -11.18 -6.10
CA PHE A 109 1.63 -10.09 -5.18
C PHE A 109 1.53 -10.55 -3.73
N LEU A 110 1.41 -11.85 -3.48
CA LEU A 110 1.30 -12.43 -2.14
C LEU A 110 2.63 -12.99 -1.62
N LYS A 111 3.67 -13.00 -2.45
CA LYS A 111 5.00 -13.44 -2.00
C LYS A 111 5.54 -12.44 -1.00
N LYS A 112 6.09 -12.94 0.11
CA LYS A 112 6.79 -12.09 1.06
C LYS A 112 8.01 -11.48 0.34
N PRO A 113 8.15 -10.15 0.31
CA PRO A 113 9.30 -9.51 -0.29
C PRO A 113 10.58 -9.89 0.44
N ASP A 114 11.68 -9.84 -0.28
CA ASP A 114 12.99 -10.02 0.33
C ASP A 114 13.27 -8.88 1.33
N LYS A 115 14.07 -9.18 2.35
CA LYS A 115 14.44 -8.23 3.40
C LYS A 115 15.17 -7.01 2.83
N SER A 116 15.89 -7.17 1.72
CA SER A 116 16.58 -6.07 1.04
C SER A 116 15.64 -5.03 0.40
N THR A 117 14.41 -5.41 0.05
CA THR A 117 13.48 -4.54 -0.68
C THR A 117 12.67 -3.62 0.24
N ALA A 118 12.72 -3.84 1.57
CA ALA A 118 11.98 -3.13 2.63
C ALA A 118 10.44 -3.13 2.47
N ILE A 119 9.91 -2.56 1.39
CA ILE A 119 8.48 -2.48 1.07
C ILE A 119 8.24 -2.69 -0.42
N VAL A 120 7.31 -3.59 -0.74
CA VAL A 120 6.76 -3.75 -2.08
C VAL A 120 5.28 -3.36 -2.07
N VAL A 121 4.86 -2.61 -3.08
CA VAL A 121 3.48 -2.14 -3.23
C VAL A 121 2.92 -2.65 -4.54
N HIS A 122 1.75 -3.27 -4.48
CA HIS A 122 1.04 -3.81 -5.62
C HIS A 122 -0.31 -3.12 -5.80
N ASP A 123 -0.67 -2.87 -7.05
CA ASP A 123 -1.96 -2.31 -7.44
C ASP A 123 -2.38 -3.00 -8.74
N ILE A 124 -3.50 -3.72 -8.72
CA ILE A 124 -3.99 -4.50 -9.85
C ILE A 124 -4.38 -3.62 -11.05
N HIS A 125 -4.65 -2.34 -10.82
CA HIS A 125 -5.02 -1.38 -11.85
C HIS A 125 -3.82 -0.58 -12.39
N ARG A 126 -2.63 -0.77 -11.83
CA ARG A 126 -1.39 -0.07 -12.21
C ARG A 126 -0.22 -1.01 -12.38
N ILE A 127 -0.47 -2.08 -13.12
CA ILE A 127 0.56 -3.03 -13.49
C ILE A 127 1.25 -2.41 -14.70
N GLU A 128 2.45 -1.86 -14.49
CA GLU A 128 3.30 -1.47 -15.62
C GLU A 128 3.67 -2.76 -16.37
N ASP A 129 3.44 -2.77 -17.69
CA ASP A 129 3.92 -3.80 -18.62
C ASP A 129 5.45 -3.76 -18.77
#